data_AF-A0A7X7MW89-F1
#
_entry.id   AF-A0A7X7MW89-F1
#
_cell.length_a   1.000
_cell.length_b   1.000
_cell.length_c   1.000
_cell.angle_alpha   90.00
_cell.angle_beta   90.00
_cell.angle_gamma   90.00
#
_symmetry.space_group_name_H-M   'P 1'
#
loop_
_entity.id
_entity.type
_entity.pdbx_description
1 polymer ?
#
loop_
_entity_poly.entity_id
_entity_poly.type
_entity_poly.pdbx_seq_one_letter_code
_entity_poly.pdbx_strand_id
1 'polypeptide(L)'
;YNYSPEKETIKDILLLFNVVTVMNKSSAYSRFPFDSYNKNKKGWSLEHIHAQNTEGMGNSKDLWIAWIDEHLKSFRQFSGDLYKEVVATLEAVDREELDRDGFDKLFSDISLKIKDDYGVDLHKIDNLALLDINANSSISNNFFDVKRSLIIDKDRSGEFIPVCTRNVFLKYYSSDPSQVHYWSQSDRIDYLDAIKSSLKDYIGDEEETDDDDE
;
A
#
# COMPACT_ATOMS: atom_id res chain seq x y z
N TYR A 1 -1.90 2.71 -20.74
CA TYR A 1 -1.85 1.24 -20.75
C TYR A 1 -0.39 0.80 -20.70
N ASN A 2 0.14 0.54 -19.51
CA ASN A 2 1.50 0.03 -19.30
C ASN A 2 1.41 -1.50 -19.15
N TYR A 3 1.37 -2.21 -20.28
CA TYR A 3 1.49 -3.66 -20.28
C TYR A 3 2.97 -4.01 -20.02
N SER A 4 3.26 -4.59 -18.86
CA SER A 4 4.55 -5.23 -18.57
C SER A 4 4.25 -6.66 -18.14
N PRO A 5 4.81 -7.69 -18.79
CA PRO A 5 4.64 -9.09 -18.40
C PRO A 5 4.91 -9.34 -16.91
N GLU A 6 5.91 -8.65 -16.35
CA GLU A 6 6.24 -8.70 -14.93
C GLU A 6 5.10 -8.24 -14.02
N LYS A 7 4.38 -7.17 -14.40
CA LYS A 7 3.25 -6.65 -13.62
C LYS A 7 2.05 -7.60 -13.64
N GLU A 8 1.83 -8.32 -14.74
CA GLU A 8 0.79 -9.37 -14.79
C GLU A 8 1.16 -10.55 -13.90
N THR A 9 2.41 -11.01 -13.97
CA THR A 9 2.91 -12.08 -13.08
C THR A 9 2.74 -11.72 -11.60
N ILE A 10 3.09 -10.48 -11.20
CA ILE A 10 2.88 -10.03 -9.82
C ILE A 10 1.39 -10.04 -9.45
N LYS A 11 0.50 -9.60 -10.35
CA LYS A 11 -0.95 -9.64 -10.09
C LYS A 11 -1.45 -11.07 -9.91
N ASP A 12 -0.97 -12.01 -10.71
CA ASP A 12 -1.34 -13.43 -10.61
C ASP A 12 -0.85 -14.04 -9.30
N ILE A 13 0.39 -13.73 -8.88
CA ILE A 13 0.94 -14.16 -7.58
C ILE A 13 0.08 -13.61 -6.43
N LEU A 14 -0.24 -12.32 -6.46
CA LEU A 14 -1.07 -11.69 -5.42
C LEU A 14 -2.51 -12.23 -5.41
N LEU A 15 -3.07 -12.57 -6.59
CA LEU A 15 -4.39 -13.20 -6.69
C LEU A 15 -4.34 -14.60 -6.08
N LEU A 16 -3.34 -15.41 -6.44
CA LEU A 16 -3.16 -16.74 -5.87
C LEU A 16 -2.99 -16.68 -4.35
N PHE A 17 -2.20 -15.72 -3.86
CA PHE A 17 -2.04 -15.49 -2.42
C PHE A 17 -3.37 -15.21 -1.72
N ASN A 18 -4.24 -14.40 -2.33
CA ASN A 18 -5.59 -14.15 -1.83
C ASN A 18 -6.45 -15.42 -1.81
N VAL A 19 -6.42 -16.20 -2.88
CA VAL A 19 -7.19 -17.45 -3.01
C VAL A 19 -6.75 -18.46 -1.94
N VAL A 20 -5.45 -18.73 -1.85
CA VAL A 20 -4.87 -19.69 -0.90
C VAL A 20 -5.11 -19.25 0.55
N THR A 21 -5.02 -17.95 0.84
CA THR A 21 -5.32 -17.42 2.17
C THR A 21 -6.77 -17.70 2.61
N VAL A 22 -7.75 -17.61 1.70
CA VAL A 22 -9.13 -17.98 2.02
C VAL A 22 -9.29 -19.49 2.17
N MET A 23 -8.65 -20.28 1.29
CA MET A 23 -8.68 -21.74 1.34
C MET A 23 -8.13 -22.31 2.65
N ASN A 24 -7.05 -21.71 3.17
CA ASN A 24 -6.37 -22.18 4.39
C ASN A 24 -7.11 -21.79 5.68
N LYS A 25 -8.07 -20.85 5.63
CA LYS A 25 -8.91 -20.45 6.77
C LYS A 25 -10.02 -21.47 7.03
N SER A 26 -9.62 -22.68 7.43
CA SER A 26 -10.21 -23.77 8.26
C SER A 26 -11.73 -24.03 8.32
N SER A 27 -12.58 -23.22 7.72
CA SER A 27 -14.03 -23.43 7.66
C SER A 27 -14.36 -23.93 6.26
N ALA A 28 -15.08 -25.05 6.18
CA ALA A 28 -15.53 -25.66 4.91
C ALA A 28 -16.42 -24.73 4.05
N TYR A 29 -16.75 -23.54 4.56
CA TYR A 29 -17.64 -22.55 3.96
C TYR A 29 -16.91 -21.29 3.45
N SER A 30 -15.61 -21.15 3.73
CA SER A 30 -14.81 -20.03 3.25
C SER A 30 -14.37 -20.29 1.80
N ARG A 31 -14.95 -19.56 0.83
CA ARG A 31 -14.53 -19.61 -0.57
C ARG A 31 -14.12 -18.22 -1.03
N PHE A 32 -13.06 -18.16 -1.83
CA PHE A 32 -12.69 -16.91 -2.47
C PHE A 32 -13.84 -16.48 -3.42
N PRO A 33 -14.40 -15.28 -3.28
CA PRO A 33 -15.58 -14.86 -4.03
C PRO A 33 -15.20 -14.38 -5.43
N PHE A 34 -14.88 -15.33 -6.32
CA PHE A 34 -14.51 -15.04 -7.72
C PHE A 34 -15.58 -14.23 -8.45
N ASP A 35 -16.86 -14.41 -8.12
CA ASP A 35 -17.94 -13.59 -8.68
C ASP A 35 -17.76 -12.10 -8.35
N SER A 36 -17.46 -11.76 -7.08
CA SER A 36 -17.13 -10.38 -6.68
C SER A 36 -15.85 -9.88 -7.34
N TYR A 37 -14.82 -10.73 -7.42
CA TYR A 37 -13.55 -10.36 -8.07
C TYR A 37 -13.72 -10.06 -9.56
N ASN A 38 -14.48 -10.89 -10.29
CA ASN A 38 -14.70 -10.77 -11.74
C ASN A 38 -15.75 -9.72 -12.12
N LYS A 39 -16.65 -9.34 -11.19
CA LYS A 39 -17.63 -8.26 -11.39
C LYS A 39 -16.98 -6.88 -11.57
N ASN A 40 -15.73 -6.72 -11.13
CA ASN A 40 -14.95 -5.51 -11.39
C ASN A 40 -14.61 -5.42 -12.89
N LYS A 41 -15.47 -4.73 -13.64
CA LYS A 41 -15.36 -4.55 -15.10
C LYS A 41 -14.11 -3.78 -15.55
N LYS A 42 -13.55 -2.95 -14.67
CA LYS A 42 -12.33 -2.19 -15.00
C LYS A 42 -11.06 -2.97 -14.71
N GLY A 43 -11.15 -4.00 -13.86
CA GLY A 43 -10.06 -4.88 -13.49
C GLY A 43 -9.30 -4.42 -12.25
N TRP A 44 -8.25 -5.15 -11.93
CA TRP A 44 -7.43 -4.98 -10.74
C TRP A 44 -6.08 -4.36 -11.09
N SER A 45 -5.63 -3.43 -10.26
CA SER A 45 -4.31 -2.79 -10.34
C SER A 45 -3.43 -3.14 -9.15
N LEU A 46 -2.13 -2.93 -9.34
CA LEU A 46 -1.15 -2.97 -8.28
C LEU A 46 -1.16 -1.62 -7.56
N GLU A 47 -1.50 -1.67 -6.28
CA GLU A 47 -1.43 -0.55 -5.35
C GLU A 47 -0.13 -0.65 -4.56
N HIS A 48 0.63 0.43 -4.50
CA HIS A 48 1.80 0.49 -3.63
C HIS A 48 1.34 0.72 -2.20
N ILE A 49 1.80 -0.11 -1.26
CA ILE A 49 1.36 -0.01 0.13
C ILE A 49 1.88 1.29 0.76
N HIS A 50 3.15 1.61 0.50
CA HIS A 50 3.74 2.93 0.77
C HIS A 50 3.78 3.82 -0.49
N ALA A 51 3.60 5.14 -0.33
CA ALA A 51 3.71 6.09 -1.46
C ALA A 51 5.14 6.13 -2.00
N GLN A 52 5.27 6.36 -3.32
CA GLN A 52 6.58 6.37 -3.98
C GLN A 52 7.01 7.76 -4.44
N ASN A 53 6.09 8.58 -4.94
CA ASN A 53 6.36 9.91 -5.46
C ASN A 53 5.08 10.73 -5.61
N THR A 54 5.25 12.00 -5.98
CA THR A 54 4.17 12.96 -6.28
C THR A 54 3.77 12.98 -7.76
N GLU A 55 4.39 12.17 -8.62
CA GLU A 55 4.17 12.20 -10.07
C GLU A 55 2.71 11.91 -10.44
N GLY A 56 2.06 11.00 -9.70
CA GLY A 56 0.65 10.66 -9.88
C GLY A 56 -0.34 11.79 -9.57
N MET A 57 0.09 12.88 -8.90
CA MET A 57 -0.77 14.03 -8.60
C MET A 57 -0.75 15.10 -9.70
N GLY A 58 0.17 15.03 -10.66
CA GLY A 58 0.29 15.99 -11.75
C GLY A 58 0.36 17.45 -11.29
N ASN A 59 -0.16 18.38 -12.10
CA ASN A 59 -0.19 19.82 -11.82
C ASN A 59 -1.53 20.31 -11.25
N SER A 60 -2.25 19.45 -10.53
CA SER A 60 -3.54 19.80 -9.95
C SER A 60 -3.37 20.27 -8.51
N LYS A 61 -3.49 21.58 -8.32
CA LYS A 61 -3.44 22.19 -6.99
C LYS A 61 -4.51 21.65 -6.03
N ASP A 62 -5.70 21.37 -6.55
CA ASP A 62 -6.78 20.76 -5.76
C ASP A 62 -6.38 19.39 -5.20
N LEU A 63 -5.64 18.58 -5.97
CA LEU A 63 -5.13 17.30 -5.49
C LEU A 63 -4.07 17.48 -4.40
N TRP A 64 -3.21 18.49 -4.51
CA TRP A 64 -2.21 18.78 -3.47
C TRP A 64 -2.85 19.27 -2.18
N ILE A 65 -3.85 20.15 -2.27
CA ILE A 65 -4.61 20.63 -1.10
C ILE A 65 -5.36 19.47 -0.45
N ALA A 66 -6.04 18.63 -1.24
CA ALA A 66 -6.72 17.44 -0.74
C ALA A 66 -5.74 16.48 -0.03
N TRP A 67 -4.56 16.25 -0.63
CA TRP A 67 -3.49 15.47 -0.01
C TRP A 67 -3.12 16.06 1.35
N ILE A 68 -2.86 17.36 1.44
CA ILE A 68 -2.49 18.00 2.71
C ILE A 68 -3.62 17.83 3.76
N ASP A 69 -4.87 18.05 3.38
CA ASP A 69 -6.00 17.98 4.30
C ASP A 69 -6.26 16.54 4.79
N GLU A 70 -6.07 15.53 3.94
CA GLU A 70 -6.15 14.12 4.32
C GLU A 70 -5.04 13.75 5.32
N HIS A 71 -3.80 14.16 5.05
CA HIS A 71 -2.67 13.87 5.92
C HIS A 71 -2.76 14.63 7.24
N LEU A 72 -3.28 15.87 7.27
CA LEU A 72 -3.56 16.58 8.51
C LEU A 72 -4.57 15.84 9.39
N LYS A 73 -5.67 15.34 8.81
CA LYS A 73 -6.68 14.56 9.56
C LYS A 73 -6.08 13.28 10.14
N SER A 74 -5.21 12.63 9.38
CA SER A 74 -4.53 11.41 9.82
C SER A 74 -3.50 11.69 10.90
N PHE A 75 -2.53 12.56 10.63
CA PHE A 75 -1.41 12.84 11.54
C PHE A 75 -1.82 13.44 12.90
N ARG A 76 -2.94 14.18 12.95
CA ARG A 76 -3.51 14.69 14.22
C ARG A 76 -3.96 13.59 15.17
N GLN A 77 -4.19 12.37 14.68
CA GLN A 77 -4.59 11.25 15.51
C GLN A 77 -3.38 10.58 16.19
N PHE A 78 -2.15 10.95 15.82
CA PHE A 78 -0.94 10.34 16.34
C PHE A 78 -0.30 11.19 17.45
N SER A 79 0.33 10.50 18.39
CA SER A 79 1.10 11.08 19.50
C SER A 79 2.60 11.01 19.22
N GLY A 80 3.36 12.02 19.67
CA GLY A 80 4.81 12.06 19.54
C GLY A 80 5.27 13.40 18.96
N ASP A 81 6.48 13.82 19.30
CA ASP A 81 6.98 15.14 18.88
C ASP A 81 7.21 15.23 17.37
N LEU A 82 7.65 14.13 16.74
CA LEU A 82 7.75 14.00 15.28
C LEU A 82 6.42 14.35 14.57
N TYR A 83 5.30 13.75 14.99
CA TYR A 83 4.00 13.97 14.37
C TYR A 83 3.45 15.38 14.63
N LYS A 84 3.72 15.96 15.81
CA LYS A 84 3.37 17.36 16.08
C LYS A 84 4.09 18.31 15.12
N GLU A 85 5.37 18.06 14.84
CA GLU A 85 6.14 18.86 13.89
C GLU A 85 5.63 18.71 12.45
N VAL A 86 5.27 17.49 12.03
CA VAL A 86 4.67 17.25 10.71
C VAL A 86 3.35 17.99 10.58
N VAL A 87 2.46 17.90 11.59
CA VAL A 87 1.18 18.62 11.59
C VAL A 87 1.41 20.13 11.50
N ALA A 88 2.31 20.69 12.32
CA ALA A 88 2.63 22.12 12.28
C ALA A 88 3.17 22.55 10.90
N THR A 89 3.99 21.71 10.27
CA THR A 89 4.51 21.96 8.91
C THR A 89 3.37 22.04 7.89
N LEU A 90 2.44 21.08 7.92
CA LEU A 90 1.29 21.02 7.01
C LEU A 90 0.29 22.16 7.23
N GLU A 91 0.08 22.58 8.48
CA GLU A 91 -0.78 23.72 8.85
C GLU A 91 -0.21 25.06 8.39
N ALA A 92 1.11 25.20 8.38
CA ALA A 92 1.80 26.44 7.99
C ALA A 92 1.86 26.67 6.47
N VAL A 93 1.53 25.67 5.66
CA VAL A 93 1.58 25.79 4.19
C VAL A 93 0.47 26.72 3.69
N ASP A 94 0.86 27.77 2.98
CA ASP A 94 -0.06 28.66 2.31
C ASP A 94 -0.73 27.94 1.12
N ARG A 95 -2.04 27.72 1.21
CA ARG A 95 -2.81 27.03 0.16
C ARG A 95 -3.00 27.90 -1.08
N GLU A 96 -2.93 29.22 -0.98
CA GLU A 96 -3.10 30.14 -2.11
C GLU A 96 -1.82 30.26 -2.94
N GLU A 97 -0.66 30.18 -2.31
CA GLU A 97 0.65 30.28 -2.99
C GLU A 97 1.27 28.90 -3.31
N LEU A 98 0.60 27.80 -2.98
CA LEU A 98 1.11 26.45 -3.25
C LEU A 98 1.21 26.17 -4.76
N ASP A 99 2.44 25.95 -5.22
CA ASP A 99 2.78 25.49 -6.56
C ASP A 99 3.38 24.07 -6.55
N ARG A 100 3.77 23.58 -7.73
CA ARG A 100 4.29 22.21 -7.90
C ARG A 100 5.58 22.00 -7.12
N ASP A 101 6.52 22.94 -7.22
CA ASP A 101 7.83 22.84 -6.57
C ASP A 101 7.72 22.94 -5.05
N GLY A 102 6.84 23.81 -4.56
CA GLY A 102 6.49 23.93 -3.15
C GLY A 102 5.86 22.65 -2.61
N PHE A 103 4.96 22.02 -3.36
CA PHE A 103 4.37 20.74 -2.99
C PHE A 103 5.40 19.60 -3.00
N ASP A 104 6.22 19.49 -4.05
CA ASP A 104 7.24 18.44 -4.16
C ASP A 104 8.28 18.56 -3.04
N LYS A 105 8.66 19.79 -2.67
CA LYS A 105 9.51 20.05 -1.51
C LYS A 105 8.82 19.64 -0.20
N LEU A 106 7.57 20.04 0.01
CA LEU A 106 6.80 19.68 1.20
C LEU A 106 6.71 18.15 1.35
N PHE A 107 6.37 17.45 0.26
CA PHE A 107 6.29 15.99 0.24
C PHE A 107 7.64 15.36 0.56
N SER A 108 8.73 15.85 -0.03
CA SER A 108 10.09 15.36 0.22
C SER A 108 10.51 15.58 1.68
N ASP A 109 10.28 16.79 2.22
CA ASP A 109 10.64 17.14 3.59
C ASP A 109 9.89 16.26 4.60
N ILE A 110 8.59 16.04 4.38
CA ILE A 110 7.79 15.13 5.23
C ILE A 110 8.28 13.70 5.07
N SER A 111 8.47 13.22 3.84
CA SER A 111 8.94 11.87 3.55
C SER A 111 10.30 11.60 4.20
N LEU A 112 11.21 12.57 4.20
CA LEU A 112 12.52 12.48 4.86
C LEU A 112 12.41 12.44 6.38
N LYS A 113 11.55 13.28 6.98
CA LYS A 113 11.32 13.28 8.43
C LYS A 113 10.82 11.93 8.93
N ILE A 114 10.06 11.23 8.10
CA ILE A 114 9.48 9.93 8.44
C ILE A 114 10.33 8.76 7.89
N LYS A 115 11.36 9.01 7.06
CA LYS A 115 12.08 8.01 6.24
C LYS A 115 12.63 6.80 6.97
N ASP A 116 13.15 6.96 8.20
CA ASP A 116 13.72 5.85 8.98
C ASP A 116 12.68 4.76 9.28
N ASP A 117 11.40 5.05 9.04
CA ASP A 117 10.31 4.09 9.14
C ASP A 117 10.03 3.29 7.84
N TYR A 118 10.58 3.62 6.65
CA TYR A 118 10.01 3.15 5.36
C TYR A 118 10.92 2.29 4.44
N GLY A 119 12.24 2.25 4.65
CA GLY A 119 13.17 1.48 3.81
C GLY A 119 13.34 2.03 2.37
N VAL A 120 14.32 1.51 1.61
CA VAL A 120 14.91 2.22 0.44
C VAL A 120 14.47 1.69 -0.93
N ASP A 121 13.82 0.53 -1.03
CA ASP A 121 13.50 -0.12 -2.32
C ASP A 121 12.01 -0.48 -2.42
N LEU A 122 11.19 0.35 -3.08
CA LEU A 122 9.72 0.36 -2.92
C LEU A 122 8.93 -0.37 -4.02
N HIS A 123 9.57 -1.01 -5.01
CA HIS A 123 8.89 -1.62 -6.17
C HIS A 123 8.74 -3.14 -6.09
N LYS A 124 9.14 -3.75 -4.98
CA LYS A 124 9.05 -5.19 -4.77
C LYS A 124 7.64 -5.62 -4.38
N ILE A 125 7.33 -6.90 -4.59
CA ILE A 125 6.03 -7.49 -4.26
C ILE A 125 5.65 -7.30 -2.78
N ASP A 126 6.66 -7.15 -1.91
CA ASP A 126 6.54 -6.84 -0.48
C ASP A 126 5.97 -5.43 -0.16
N ASN A 127 5.81 -4.59 -1.18
CA ASN A 127 5.20 -3.27 -1.09
C ASN A 127 4.02 -3.13 -2.07
N LEU A 128 3.45 -4.25 -2.54
CA LEU A 128 2.36 -4.27 -3.50
C LEU A 128 1.13 -5.04 -2.98
N ALA A 129 -0.04 -4.52 -3.29
CA ALA A 129 -1.33 -5.16 -3.03
C ALA A 129 -2.26 -5.04 -4.24
N LEU A 130 -3.29 -5.90 -4.30
CA LEU A 130 -4.33 -5.82 -5.34
C LEU A 130 -5.43 -4.85 -4.91
N LEU A 131 -5.75 -3.88 -5.76
CA LEU A 131 -6.83 -2.93 -5.52
C LEU A 131 -7.68 -2.72 -6.78
N ASP A 132 -8.95 -2.36 -6.59
CA ASP A 132 -9.84 -1.98 -7.69
C ASP A 132 -9.32 -0.73 -8.40
N ILE A 133 -9.27 -0.74 -9.73
CA ILE A 133 -8.76 0.37 -10.53
C ILE A 133 -9.48 1.71 -10.25
N ASN A 134 -10.77 1.69 -9.90
CA ASN A 134 -11.50 2.90 -9.53
C ASN A 134 -11.07 3.44 -8.16
N ALA A 135 -10.75 2.54 -7.22
CA ALA A 135 -10.27 2.91 -5.90
C ALA A 135 -8.80 3.39 -5.95
N ASN A 136 -8.01 2.83 -6.87
CA ASN A 136 -6.58 3.10 -7.00
C ASN A 136 -6.26 4.56 -7.34
N SER A 137 -7.09 5.26 -8.12
CA SER A 137 -6.77 6.62 -8.57
C SER A 137 -6.77 7.67 -7.45
N SER A 138 -7.57 7.48 -6.40
CA SER A 138 -7.56 8.35 -5.22
C SER A 138 -6.61 7.86 -4.13
N ILE A 139 -6.25 6.57 -4.14
CA ILE A 139 -5.46 5.94 -3.07
C ILE A 139 -3.96 5.99 -3.38
N SER A 140 -3.55 5.86 -4.65
CA SER A 140 -2.16 5.57 -5.04
C SER A 140 -1.09 6.51 -4.48
N ASN A 141 -1.42 7.79 -4.32
CA ASN A 141 -0.45 8.83 -3.98
C ASN A 141 -0.43 9.19 -2.48
N ASN A 142 -1.26 8.54 -1.68
CA ASN A 142 -1.37 8.80 -0.24
C ASN A 142 -0.36 7.99 0.59
N PHE A 143 0.01 8.48 1.77
CA PHE A 143 0.79 7.69 2.71
C PHE A 143 -0.04 6.54 3.31
N PHE A 144 0.67 5.58 3.89
CA PHE A 144 0.07 4.32 4.36
C PHE A 144 -1.08 4.54 5.35
N ASP A 145 -0.95 5.51 6.25
CA ASP A 145 -1.95 5.87 7.24
C ASP A 145 -3.28 6.35 6.62
N VAL A 146 -3.19 7.22 5.61
CA VAL A 146 -4.35 7.68 4.85
C VAL A 146 -4.94 6.53 4.02
N LYS A 147 -4.10 5.74 3.34
CA LYS A 147 -4.52 4.55 2.58
C LYS A 147 -5.25 3.55 3.48
N ARG A 148 -4.71 3.26 4.66
CA ARG A 148 -5.30 2.39 5.68
C ARG A 148 -6.69 2.88 6.08
N SER A 149 -6.83 4.18 6.36
CA SER A 149 -8.13 4.77 6.73
C SER A 149 -9.17 4.60 5.61
N LEU A 150 -8.79 4.88 4.36
CA LEU A 150 -9.66 4.69 3.19
C LEU A 150 -10.06 3.22 2.99
N ILE A 151 -9.13 2.28 3.14
CA ILE A 151 -9.40 0.84 3.04
C ILE A 151 -10.34 0.38 4.15
N ILE A 152 -10.17 0.87 5.38
CA ILE A 152 -11.08 0.57 6.50
C ILE A 152 -12.49 1.08 6.21
N ASP A 153 -12.63 2.29 5.68
CA ASP A 153 -13.95 2.85 5.37
C ASP A 153 -14.64 2.10 4.22
N LYS A 154 -13.87 1.68 3.21
CA LYS A 154 -14.37 0.80 2.13
C LYS A 154 -14.84 -0.56 2.66
N ASP A 155 -14.04 -1.21 3.51
CA ASP A 155 -14.40 -2.49 4.15
C ASP A 155 -15.67 -2.33 5.00
N ARG A 156 -15.78 -1.24 5.77
CA ARG A 156 -16.97 -0.91 6.56
C ARG A 156 -18.22 -0.67 5.69
N SER A 157 -18.06 -0.12 4.49
CA SER A 157 -19.16 0.11 3.55
C SER A 157 -19.64 -1.16 2.83
N GLY A 158 -18.94 -2.28 3.01
CA GLY A 158 -19.25 -3.55 2.35
C GLY A 158 -18.69 -3.67 0.93
N GLU A 159 -17.77 -2.78 0.54
CA GLU A 159 -17.05 -2.91 -0.73
C GLU A 159 -16.16 -4.16 -0.71
N PHE A 160 -16.06 -4.86 -1.85
CA PHE A 160 -15.23 -6.04 -1.92
C PHE A 160 -13.74 -5.66 -1.94
N ILE A 161 -13.03 -6.06 -0.89
CA ILE A 161 -11.57 -5.91 -0.80
C ILE A 161 -10.94 -7.31 -0.71
N PRO A 162 -9.93 -7.63 -1.54
CA PRO A 162 -9.21 -8.90 -1.43
C PRO A 162 -8.67 -9.08 -0.02
N VAL A 163 -8.79 -10.30 0.52
CA VAL A 163 -8.45 -10.59 1.93
C VAL A 163 -7.03 -10.18 2.28
N CYS A 164 -6.05 -10.43 1.41
CA CYS A 164 -4.66 -10.11 1.66
C CYS A 164 -4.42 -8.60 1.59
N THR A 165 -5.09 -7.88 0.68
CA THR A 165 -5.06 -6.41 0.65
C THR A 165 -5.57 -5.83 1.97
N ARG A 166 -6.73 -6.30 2.44
CA ARG A 166 -7.25 -5.88 3.75
C ARG A 166 -6.26 -6.21 4.87
N ASN A 167 -5.71 -7.42 4.89
CA ASN A 167 -4.78 -7.87 5.92
C ASN A 167 -3.50 -7.01 5.98
N VAL A 168 -2.95 -6.61 4.82
CA VAL A 168 -1.82 -5.67 4.73
C VAL A 168 -2.15 -4.35 5.43
N PHE A 169 -3.23 -3.70 5.00
CA PHE A 169 -3.59 -2.38 5.55
C PHE A 169 -4.04 -2.46 7.02
N LEU A 170 -4.45 -3.63 7.51
CA LEU A 170 -4.75 -3.87 8.91
C LEU A 170 -3.54 -4.35 9.74
N LYS A 171 -2.39 -4.60 9.10
CA LYS A 171 -1.16 -5.16 9.72
C LYS A 171 -1.34 -6.56 10.33
N TYR A 172 -2.06 -7.45 9.65
CA TYR A 172 -2.22 -8.84 10.10
C TYR A 172 -1.02 -9.74 9.77
N TYR A 173 -0.12 -9.28 8.91
CA TYR A 173 1.13 -9.99 8.62
C TYR A 173 2.28 -9.53 9.53
N SER A 174 2.20 -8.31 10.04
CA SER A 174 3.22 -7.71 10.90
C SER A 174 3.36 -8.43 12.24
N SER A 175 4.59 -8.81 12.57
CA SER A 175 4.97 -9.41 13.86
C SER A 175 4.86 -8.41 15.02
N ASP A 176 5.16 -7.14 14.77
CA ASP A 176 4.93 -6.03 15.70
C ASP A 176 3.97 -4.99 15.08
N PRO A 177 2.65 -5.14 15.29
CA PRO A 177 1.66 -4.20 14.80
C PRO A 177 1.54 -2.94 15.67
N SER A 178 2.41 -2.72 16.66
CA SER A 178 2.33 -1.56 17.57
C SER A 178 2.36 -0.22 16.82
N GLN A 179 3.01 -0.20 15.66
CA GLN A 179 3.17 0.97 14.81
C GLN A 179 2.18 0.98 13.64
N VAL A 180 0.87 1.06 13.90
CA VAL A 180 -0.18 0.93 12.86
C VAL A 180 -0.16 1.97 11.72
N HIS A 181 0.68 2.99 11.79
CA HIS A 181 0.61 4.20 10.98
C HIS A 181 1.61 4.26 9.82
N TYR A 182 2.59 3.37 9.76
CA TYR A 182 3.51 3.26 8.60
C TYR A 182 3.65 1.82 8.11
N TRP A 183 4.20 1.66 6.91
CA TRP A 183 4.56 0.36 6.35
C TRP A 183 6.07 0.20 6.39
N SER A 184 6.55 -0.50 7.41
CA SER A 184 7.96 -0.56 7.76
C SER A 184 8.75 -1.59 6.97
N GLN A 185 10.08 -1.54 7.08
CA GLN A 185 10.92 -2.60 6.55
C GLN A 185 10.60 -3.96 7.20
N SER A 186 10.30 -4.00 8.50
CA SER A 186 9.88 -5.26 9.15
C SER A 186 8.53 -5.73 8.64
N ASP A 187 7.56 -4.82 8.46
CA ASP A 187 6.25 -5.16 7.88
C ASP A 187 6.39 -5.77 6.48
N ARG A 188 7.30 -5.21 5.67
CA ARG A 188 7.59 -5.71 4.32
C ARG A 188 8.20 -7.11 4.35
N ILE A 189 9.17 -7.34 5.21
CA ILE A 189 9.80 -8.67 5.38
C ILE A 189 8.73 -9.68 5.81
N ASP A 190 7.96 -9.36 6.86
CA ASP A 190 6.91 -10.23 7.38
C ASP A 190 5.83 -10.53 6.32
N TYR A 191 5.46 -9.53 5.52
CA TYR A 191 4.51 -9.69 4.41
C TYR A 191 5.06 -10.57 3.29
N LEU A 192 6.33 -10.39 2.90
CA LEU A 192 6.98 -11.24 1.91
C LEU A 192 7.06 -12.69 2.38
N ASP A 193 7.43 -12.90 3.65
CA ASP A 193 7.49 -14.23 4.26
C ASP A 193 6.11 -14.89 4.29
N ALA A 194 5.05 -14.12 4.56
CA ALA A 194 3.68 -14.61 4.50
C ALA A 194 3.28 -15.04 3.08
N ILE A 195 3.68 -14.30 2.04
CA ILE A 195 3.47 -14.67 0.64
C ILE A 195 4.22 -15.97 0.32
N LYS A 196 5.53 -16.02 0.58
CA LYS A 196 6.37 -17.20 0.32
C LYS A 196 5.83 -18.45 1.02
N SER A 197 5.56 -18.34 2.32
CA SER A 197 5.06 -19.44 3.14
C SER A 197 3.69 -19.95 2.69
N SER A 198 2.79 -19.04 2.28
CA SER A 198 1.46 -19.43 1.80
C SER A 198 1.50 -20.09 0.42
N LEU A 199 2.45 -19.69 -0.42
CA LEU A 199 2.53 -20.16 -1.80
C LEU A 199 3.57 -21.27 -2.02
N LYS A 200 4.32 -21.68 -1.00
CA LYS A 200 5.39 -22.70 -1.08
C LYS A 200 5.02 -23.99 -1.83
N ASP A 201 3.76 -24.41 -1.79
CA ASP A 201 3.31 -25.65 -2.45
C ASP A 201 2.98 -25.42 -3.94
N TYR A 202 3.05 -24.18 -4.41
CA TYR A 202 2.63 -23.71 -5.75
C TYR A 202 3.76 -23.05 -6.55
N ILE A 203 4.71 -22.42 -5.86
CA ILE A 203 5.98 -21.95 -6.42
C ILE A 203 7.02 -23.02 -6.09
N GLY A 204 7.70 -23.55 -7.12
CA GLY A 204 8.73 -24.55 -6.93
C GLY A 204 9.85 -24.06 -5.99
N ASP A 205 10.64 -24.99 -5.48
CA ASP A 205 11.81 -24.66 -4.67
C ASP A 205 12.72 -23.68 -5.44
N GLU A 206 13.29 -22.70 -4.74
CA GLU A 206 14.32 -21.83 -5.31
C GLU A 206 15.43 -22.76 -5.86
N GLU A 207 15.59 -22.84 -7.19
CA GLU A 207 16.82 -23.41 -7.74
C GLU A 207 17.94 -22.54 -7.17
N GLU A 208 18.82 -23.13 -6.35
CA GLU A 208 20.08 -22.48 -5.99
C GLU A 208 20.76 -22.11 -7.30
N THR A 209 20.73 -20.82 -7.64
CA THR A 209 21.61 -20.30 -8.67
C THR A 209 23.00 -20.42 -8.08
N ASP A 210 23.67 -21.52 -8.41
CA ASP A 210 25.11 -21.65 -8.27
C ASP A 210 25.73 -20.45 -8.99
N ASP A 211 26.06 -19.40 -8.24
CA ASP A 211 27.05 -18.39 -8.64
C ASP A 211 28.43 -19.07 -8.64
N ASP A 212 28.58 -20.09 -9.48
CA ASP A 212 29.84 -20.70 -9.89
C ASP A 212 29.94 -20.50 -11.41
N ASP A 213 30.25 -19.27 -11.82
CA ASP A 213 30.79 -19.00 -13.16
C ASP A 213 31.87 -17.90 -13.07
N GLU A 214 33.12 -18.40 -13.04
CA GLU A 214 34.41 -17.87 -13.54
C GLU A 214 34.81 -16.39 -13.38
#